data_AF-A0A6I4VZB3-F1
#
_entry.id   AF-A0A6I4VZB3-F1
#
_cell.length_a   1.000
_cell.length_b   1.000
_cell.length_c   1.000
_cell.angle_alpha   90.00
_cell.angle_beta   90.00
_cell.angle_gamma   90.00
#
_symmetry.space_group_name_H-M   'P 1'
#
loop_
_entity.id
_entity.type
_entity.pdbx_description
1 polymer ?
#
loop_
_entity_poly.entity_id
_entity_poly.type
_entity_poly.pdbx_seq_one_letter_code
_entity_poly.pdbx_strand_id
1 'polypeptide(L)'
;MSDKTWGTKATQDVHQRADELVRSSGLDKKEWFEWAVSLLELKNLEDQKQYSTEIGEIERYTKRIIQMLLNMVQRFEFQSEEIQNKYEEQVHTQEINIQNMKVEINQYKDQLKQMEEDLDNVRKENEALNSQLATANKAHERSEELIDEYKEKLENLASLLAQHQGAAEENQKLKNDISTIVQEKIQLEHELSQRTVQLEELKQQHSEKVSEIMERSAFEQEKTLLAKEREYQGILNKVHEDYNIKIKEYQEQLNTAREESTQKTASHQDLGVVPASGD
;
A
#
# COMPACT_ATOMS: atom_id res chain seq x y z
N MET A 1 -55.29 -78.83 95.93
CA MET A 1 -55.19 -80.15 96.59
C MET A 1 -53.76 -80.32 97.10
N SER A 2 -53.48 -81.27 98.00
CA SER A 2 -52.09 -81.52 98.42
C SER A 2 -51.33 -82.24 97.31
N ASP A 3 -50.27 -81.62 96.80
CA ASP A 3 -49.39 -82.27 95.83
C ASP A 3 -48.73 -83.50 96.48
N LYS A 4 -48.86 -84.66 95.82
CA LYS A 4 -48.28 -85.93 96.25
C LYS A 4 -47.21 -86.34 95.25
N THR A 5 -45.98 -86.49 95.71
CA THR A 5 -44.88 -86.94 94.86
C THR A 5 -44.99 -88.44 94.59
N TRP A 6 -45.15 -88.80 93.32
CA TRP A 6 -44.97 -90.16 92.81
C TRP A 6 -43.72 -90.19 91.93
N GLY A 7 -42.87 -91.20 92.08
CA GLY A 7 -41.60 -91.28 91.37
C GLY A 7 -41.22 -92.71 91.05
N THR A 8 -40.86 -92.96 89.79
CA THR A 8 -40.37 -94.25 89.30
C THR A 8 -39.04 -94.06 88.59
N LYS A 9 -38.17 -95.08 88.63
CA LYS A 9 -36.89 -95.07 87.90
C LYS A 9 -37.12 -95.55 86.47
N ALA A 10 -37.23 -94.60 85.54
CA ALA A 10 -37.25 -94.90 84.11
C ALA A 10 -35.87 -95.36 83.60
N THR A 11 -35.84 -96.09 82.49
CA THR A 11 -34.61 -96.29 81.72
C THR A 11 -34.22 -95.00 81.00
N GLN A 12 -32.94 -94.87 80.64
CA GLN A 12 -32.39 -93.63 80.09
C GLN A 12 -33.08 -93.18 78.78
N ASP A 13 -33.38 -94.12 77.88
CA ASP A 13 -34.15 -93.87 76.65
C ASP A 13 -35.56 -93.31 76.94
N VAL A 14 -36.26 -93.86 77.93
CA VAL A 14 -37.62 -93.44 78.29
C VAL A 14 -37.58 -92.04 78.91
N HIS A 15 -36.57 -91.74 79.73
CA HIS A 15 -36.37 -90.39 80.27
C HIS A 15 -36.09 -89.36 79.18
N GLN A 16 -35.22 -89.67 78.22
CA GLN A 16 -34.89 -88.76 77.12
C GLN A 16 -36.10 -88.48 76.22
N ARG A 17 -36.85 -89.52 75.82
CA ARG A 17 -38.07 -89.34 75.02
C ARG A 17 -39.16 -88.58 75.77
N ALA A 18 -39.32 -88.81 77.08
CA ALA A 18 -40.28 -88.06 77.89
C ALA A 18 -39.90 -86.56 77.97
N ASP A 19 -38.63 -86.23 78.22
CA ASP A 19 -38.15 -84.84 78.23
C ASP A 19 -38.36 -84.13 76.88
N GLU A 20 -38.13 -84.83 75.78
CA GLU A 20 -38.31 -84.30 74.42
C GLU A 20 -39.78 -84.08 74.08
N LEU A 21 -40.66 -85.03 74.45
CA LEU A 21 -42.12 -84.88 74.31
C LEU A 21 -42.67 -83.72 75.14
N VAL A 22 -42.28 -83.60 76.42
CA VAL A 22 -42.67 -82.47 77.28
C VAL A 22 -42.29 -81.14 76.61
N ARG A 23 -41.03 -81.00 76.18
CA ARG A 23 -40.56 -79.80 75.46
C ARG A 23 -41.34 -79.51 74.19
N SER A 24 -41.64 -80.52 73.38
CA SER A 24 -42.39 -80.35 72.13
C SER A 24 -43.86 -79.94 72.36
N SER A 25 -44.44 -80.32 73.50
CA SER A 25 -45.83 -79.97 73.86
C SER A 25 -45.98 -78.57 74.47
N GLY A 26 -44.88 -77.93 74.90
CA GLY A 26 -44.91 -76.62 75.56
C GLY A 26 -45.52 -76.59 76.97
N LEU A 27 -45.77 -77.76 77.57
CA LEU A 27 -46.31 -77.93 78.92
C LEU A 27 -45.20 -78.11 79.96
N ASP A 28 -45.47 -77.80 81.23
CA ASP A 28 -44.57 -78.24 82.32
C ASP A 28 -44.68 -79.76 82.54
N LYS A 29 -43.64 -80.37 83.12
CA LYS A 29 -43.57 -81.81 83.42
C LYS A 29 -44.76 -82.30 84.25
N LYS A 30 -45.30 -81.46 85.15
CA LYS A 30 -46.49 -81.78 85.93
C LYS A 30 -47.74 -81.86 85.05
N GLU A 31 -48.00 -80.81 84.27
CA GLU A 31 -49.17 -80.70 83.39
C GLU A 31 -49.16 -81.79 82.30
N TRP A 32 -47.99 -82.06 81.71
CA TRP A 32 -47.81 -83.14 80.74
C TRP A 32 -48.09 -84.52 81.34
N PHE A 33 -47.66 -84.77 82.59
CA PHE A 33 -47.92 -86.03 83.27
C PHE A 33 -49.40 -86.20 83.65
N GLU A 34 -50.04 -85.14 84.15
CA GLU A 34 -51.49 -85.12 84.42
C GLU A 34 -52.28 -85.41 83.13
N TRP A 35 -51.93 -84.75 82.01
CA TRP A 35 -52.51 -85.02 80.70
C TRP A 35 -52.29 -86.46 80.21
N ALA A 36 -51.07 -87.01 80.37
CA ALA A 36 -50.75 -88.39 79.99
C ALA A 36 -51.52 -89.43 80.83
N VAL A 37 -51.76 -89.15 82.11
CA VAL A 37 -52.61 -89.98 82.98
C VAL A 37 -54.07 -89.92 82.51
N SER A 38 -54.62 -88.73 82.23
CA SER A 38 -56.00 -88.61 81.72
C SER A 38 -56.20 -89.28 80.34
N LEU A 39 -55.19 -89.33 79.48
CA LEU A 39 -55.22 -90.11 78.24
C LEU A 39 -55.27 -91.62 78.49
N LEU A 40 -54.54 -92.13 79.49
CA LEU A 40 -54.60 -93.54 79.91
C LEU A 40 -55.95 -93.88 80.55
N GLU A 41 -56.54 -92.97 81.31
CA GLU A 41 -57.89 -93.11 81.87
C GLU A 41 -58.96 -93.15 80.77
N LEU A 42 -58.89 -92.26 79.79
CA LEU A 42 -59.75 -92.28 78.59
C LEU A 42 -59.67 -93.63 77.84
N LYS A 43 -58.45 -94.17 77.68
CA LYS A 43 -58.26 -95.48 77.05
C LYS A 43 -58.84 -96.62 77.89
N ASN A 44 -58.73 -96.58 79.21
CA ASN A 44 -59.34 -97.58 80.10
C ASN A 44 -60.87 -97.49 80.14
N LEU A 45 -61.47 -96.36 79.75
CA LEU A 45 -62.92 -96.22 79.55
C LEU A 45 -63.40 -96.81 78.22
N GLU A 46 -62.52 -96.97 77.23
CA GLU A 46 -62.83 -97.61 75.94
C GLU A 46 -63.19 -99.11 76.11
N ASP A 47 -62.59 -99.79 77.09
CA ASP A 47 -62.91 -101.16 77.48
C ASP A 47 -64.32 -101.31 78.09
N GLN A 48 -64.97 -100.21 78.49
CA GLN A 48 -66.37 -100.21 78.91
C GLN A 48 -67.29 -100.07 77.69
N LYS A 49 -67.97 -101.17 77.33
CA LYS A 49 -68.89 -101.29 76.18
C LYS A 49 -69.95 -100.20 76.02
N GLN A 50 -70.22 -99.40 77.05
CA GLN A 50 -71.23 -98.34 77.04
C GLN A 50 -70.72 -97.00 76.45
N TYR A 51 -69.40 -96.80 76.29
CA TYR A 51 -68.82 -95.53 75.80
C TYR A 51 -67.85 -95.69 74.61
N SER A 52 -67.59 -96.94 74.18
CA SER A 52 -66.65 -97.25 73.09
C SER A 52 -67.04 -96.60 71.75
N THR A 53 -68.34 -96.41 71.48
CA THR A 53 -68.82 -95.76 70.25
C THR A 53 -68.44 -94.28 70.22
N GLU A 54 -68.75 -93.57 71.31
CA GLU A 54 -68.52 -92.13 71.47
C GLU A 54 -67.02 -91.82 71.49
N ILE A 55 -66.22 -92.63 72.18
CA ILE A 55 -64.75 -92.53 72.17
C ILE A 55 -64.22 -92.73 70.74
N GLY A 56 -64.71 -93.75 70.01
CA GLY A 56 -64.33 -94.00 68.62
C GLY A 56 -64.75 -92.87 67.64
N GLU A 57 -65.86 -92.17 67.90
CA GLU A 57 -66.24 -90.97 67.15
C GLU A 57 -65.34 -89.78 67.47
N ILE A 58 -65.05 -89.52 68.75
CA ILE A 58 -64.10 -88.48 69.19
C ILE A 58 -62.71 -88.71 68.55
N GLU A 59 -62.22 -89.95 68.51
CA GLU A 59 -60.98 -90.27 67.80
C GLU A 59 -61.05 -89.94 66.32
N ARG A 60 -62.15 -90.28 65.63
CA ARG A 60 -62.33 -89.99 64.20
C ARG A 60 -62.34 -88.49 63.93
N TYR A 61 -63.07 -87.71 64.73
CA TYR A 61 -63.07 -86.25 64.63
C TYR A 61 -61.68 -85.68 64.91
N THR A 62 -60.99 -86.18 65.95
CA THR A 62 -59.62 -85.74 66.29
C THR A 62 -58.63 -86.03 65.16
N LYS A 63 -58.64 -87.24 64.59
CA LYS A 63 -57.82 -87.62 63.42
C LYS A 63 -58.13 -86.74 62.21
N ARG A 64 -59.41 -86.40 61.97
CA ARG A 64 -59.83 -85.50 60.88
C ARG A 64 -59.38 -84.05 61.10
N ILE A 65 -59.44 -83.55 62.33
CA ILE A 65 -58.97 -82.21 62.71
C ILE A 65 -57.45 -82.13 62.52
N ILE A 66 -56.69 -83.11 63.01
CA ILE A 66 -55.23 -83.18 62.83
C ILE A 66 -54.87 -83.17 61.34
N GLN A 67 -55.53 -83.98 60.50
CA GLN A 67 -55.27 -83.97 59.06
C GLN A 67 -55.61 -82.61 58.40
N MET A 68 -56.68 -81.95 58.82
CA MET A 68 -57.04 -80.62 58.30
C MET A 68 -56.02 -79.56 58.72
N LEU A 69 -55.50 -79.62 59.96
CA LEU A 69 -54.43 -78.74 60.45
C LEU A 69 -53.12 -78.98 59.68
N LEU A 70 -52.71 -80.23 59.48
CA LEU A 70 -51.52 -80.57 58.67
C LEU A 70 -51.63 -80.02 57.25
N ASN A 71 -52.77 -80.23 56.58
CA ASN A 71 -53.00 -79.69 55.24
C ASN A 71 -53.00 -78.15 55.21
N MET A 72 -53.46 -77.51 56.29
CA MET A 72 -53.46 -76.04 56.42
C MET A 72 -52.05 -75.49 56.61
N VAL A 73 -51.22 -76.14 57.44
CA VAL A 73 -49.80 -75.80 57.63
C VAL A 73 -49.04 -75.95 56.31
N GLN A 74 -49.16 -77.09 55.62
CA GLN A 74 -48.51 -77.30 54.32
C GLN A 74 -48.93 -76.27 53.26
N ARG A 75 -50.21 -75.89 53.23
CA ARG A 75 -50.69 -74.83 52.34
C ARG A 75 -50.11 -73.46 52.72
N PHE A 76 -50.00 -73.16 54.01
CA PHE A 76 -49.41 -71.92 54.49
C PHE A 76 -47.91 -71.85 54.17
N GLU A 77 -47.16 -72.93 54.37
CA GLU A 77 -45.74 -73.07 53.99
C GLU A 77 -45.55 -72.79 52.49
N PHE A 78 -46.31 -73.47 51.63
CA PHE A 78 -46.27 -73.23 50.18
C PHE A 78 -46.61 -71.78 49.79
N GLN A 79 -47.63 -71.19 50.40
CA GLN A 79 -48.00 -69.79 50.13
C GLN A 79 -46.92 -68.81 50.63
N SER A 80 -46.28 -69.10 51.75
CA SER A 80 -45.17 -68.30 52.29
C SER A 80 -43.94 -68.37 51.37
N GLU A 81 -43.61 -69.57 50.88
CA GLU A 81 -42.51 -69.80 49.93
C GLU A 81 -42.78 -69.11 48.58
N GLU A 82 -44.00 -69.20 48.04
CA GLU A 82 -44.40 -68.51 46.81
C GLU A 82 -44.28 -66.98 46.93
N ILE A 83 -44.69 -66.42 48.08
CA ILE A 83 -44.57 -65.00 48.38
C ILE A 83 -43.11 -64.59 48.56
N GLN A 84 -42.30 -65.38 49.27
CA GLN A 84 -40.87 -65.12 49.45
C GLN A 84 -40.13 -65.10 48.11
N ASN A 85 -40.33 -66.13 47.27
CA ASN A 85 -39.70 -66.21 45.94
C ASN A 85 -40.05 -65.00 45.06
N LYS A 86 -41.31 -64.53 45.09
CA LYS A 86 -41.73 -63.32 44.37
C LYS A 86 -41.04 -62.05 44.87
N TYR A 87 -40.85 -61.91 46.18
CA TYR A 87 -40.10 -60.78 46.74
C TYR A 87 -38.62 -60.86 46.39
N GLU A 88 -38.00 -62.04 46.43
CA GLU A 88 -36.60 -62.24 46.04
C GLU A 88 -36.37 -61.91 44.55
N GLU A 89 -37.24 -62.37 43.65
CA GLU A 89 -37.19 -62.02 42.22
C GLU A 89 -37.37 -60.51 41.97
N GLN A 90 -38.31 -59.87 42.69
CA GLN A 90 -38.54 -58.43 42.59
C GLN A 90 -37.34 -57.62 43.10
N VAL A 91 -36.75 -58.01 44.24
CA VAL A 91 -35.54 -57.38 44.79
C VAL A 91 -34.37 -57.53 43.82
N HIS A 92 -34.13 -58.74 43.31
CA HIS A 92 -33.05 -58.99 42.34
C HIS A 92 -33.21 -58.15 41.07
N THR A 93 -34.43 -58.03 40.54
CA THR A 93 -34.75 -57.18 39.38
C THR A 93 -34.49 -55.70 39.67
N GLN A 94 -34.85 -55.22 40.87
CA GLN A 94 -34.58 -53.85 41.30
C GLN A 94 -33.08 -53.60 41.48
N GLU A 95 -32.32 -54.54 42.02
CA GLU A 95 -30.86 -54.45 42.14
C GLU A 95 -30.19 -54.33 40.77
N ILE A 96 -30.57 -55.16 39.79
CA ILE A 96 -30.07 -55.07 38.41
C ILE A 96 -30.36 -53.69 37.82
N ASN A 97 -31.60 -53.19 37.96
CA ASN A 97 -31.98 -51.87 37.45
C ASN A 97 -31.17 -50.74 38.12
N ILE A 98 -30.93 -50.82 39.43
CA ILE A 98 -30.10 -49.86 40.17
C ILE A 98 -28.64 -49.89 39.69
N GLN A 99 -28.09 -51.06 39.38
CA GLN A 99 -26.73 -51.16 38.82
C GLN A 99 -26.65 -50.57 37.42
N ASN A 100 -27.63 -50.87 36.54
CA ASN A 100 -27.70 -50.30 35.20
C ASN A 100 -27.79 -48.76 35.24
N MET A 101 -28.69 -48.21 36.07
CA MET A 101 -28.81 -46.76 36.27
C MET A 101 -27.52 -46.13 36.82
N LYS A 102 -26.78 -46.80 37.71
CA LYS A 102 -25.47 -46.32 38.19
C LYS A 102 -24.42 -46.27 37.07
N VAL A 103 -24.41 -47.26 36.18
CA VAL A 103 -23.52 -47.29 35.01
C VAL A 103 -23.85 -46.14 34.06
N GLU A 104 -25.13 -45.95 33.71
CA GLU A 104 -25.59 -44.84 32.87
C GLU A 104 -25.25 -43.47 33.49
N ILE A 105 -25.51 -43.26 34.78
CA ILE A 105 -25.16 -42.01 35.49
C ILE A 105 -23.66 -41.71 35.43
N ASN A 106 -22.80 -42.74 35.52
CA ASN A 106 -21.36 -42.53 35.41
C ASN A 106 -20.95 -42.22 33.96
N GLN A 107 -21.51 -42.91 32.96
CA GLN A 107 -21.29 -42.60 31.55
C GLN A 107 -21.69 -41.15 31.22
N TYR A 108 -22.87 -40.69 31.67
CA TYR A 108 -23.30 -39.31 31.46
C TYR A 108 -22.40 -38.29 32.19
N LYS A 109 -21.87 -38.61 33.38
CA LYS A 109 -20.90 -37.74 34.07
C LYS A 109 -19.59 -37.61 33.32
N ASP A 110 -19.08 -38.70 32.76
CA ASP A 110 -17.82 -38.67 32.03
C ASP A 110 -17.98 -38.00 30.65
N GLN A 111 -19.11 -38.21 29.97
CA GLN A 111 -19.50 -37.43 28.78
C GLN A 111 -19.63 -35.93 29.08
N LEU A 112 -20.23 -35.56 30.22
CA LEU A 112 -20.41 -34.16 30.60
C LEU A 112 -19.05 -33.48 30.86
N LYS A 113 -18.12 -34.13 31.58
CA LYS A 113 -16.75 -33.61 31.75
C LYS A 113 -16.03 -33.44 30.41
N GLN A 114 -16.10 -34.44 29.53
CA GLN A 114 -15.47 -34.35 28.22
C GLN A 114 -16.04 -33.18 27.41
N MET A 115 -17.35 -32.97 27.47
CA MET A 115 -18.01 -31.84 26.81
C MET A 115 -17.67 -30.48 27.45
N GLU A 116 -17.40 -30.43 28.76
CA GLU A 116 -16.86 -29.23 29.43
C GLU A 116 -15.43 -28.92 28.98
N GLU A 117 -14.56 -29.94 28.86
CA GLU A 117 -13.19 -29.80 28.34
C GLU A 117 -13.17 -29.36 26.87
N ASP A 118 -14.00 -29.97 26.02
CA ASP A 118 -14.14 -29.59 24.61
C ASP A 118 -14.63 -28.14 24.47
N LEU A 119 -15.58 -27.70 25.31
CA LEU A 119 -16.11 -26.33 25.30
C LEU A 119 -15.04 -25.31 25.73
N ASP A 120 -14.22 -25.63 26.74
CA ASP A 120 -13.08 -24.79 27.15
C ASP A 120 -12.01 -24.70 26.05
N ASN A 121 -11.70 -25.81 25.36
CA ASN A 121 -10.80 -25.83 24.21
C ASN A 121 -11.32 -24.95 23.05
N VAL A 122 -12.59 -25.09 22.68
CA VAL A 122 -13.23 -24.27 21.64
C VAL A 122 -13.25 -22.78 22.02
N ARG A 123 -13.44 -22.43 23.30
CA ARG A 123 -13.33 -21.03 23.77
C ARG A 123 -11.92 -20.47 23.56
N LYS A 124 -10.88 -21.21 23.98
CA LYS A 124 -9.47 -20.80 23.81
C LYS A 124 -9.10 -20.64 22.34
N GLU A 125 -9.55 -21.55 21.48
CA GLU A 125 -9.34 -21.44 20.03
C GLU A 125 -10.03 -20.20 19.45
N ASN A 126 -11.27 -19.92 19.85
CA ASN A 126 -12.01 -18.73 19.41
C ASN A 126 -11.35 -17.42 19.88
N GLU A 127 -10.87 -17.36 21.13
CA GLU A 127 -10.08 -16.22 21.64
C GLU A 127 -8.79 -16.02 20.84
N ALA A 128 -8.06 -17.08 20.54
CA ALA A 128 -6.85 -17.03 19.72
C ALA A 128 -7.16 -16.56 18.28
N LEU A 129 -8.23 -17.06 17.67
CA LEU A 129 -8.66 -16.69 16.32
C LEU A 129 -9.06 -15.21 16.24
N ASN A 130 -9.82 -14.71 17.22
CA ASN A 130 -10.18 -13.28 17.32
C ASN A 130 -8.95 -12.39 17.50
N SER A 131 -7.95 -12.82 18.28
CA SER A 131 -6.68 -12.09 18.45
C SER A 131 -5.88 -12.01 17.14
N GLN A 132 -5.84 -13.11 16.37
CA GLN A 132 -5.24 -13.14 15.04
C GLN A 132 -6.00 -12.22 14.06
N LEU A 133 -7.33 -12.27 14.05
CA LEU A 133 -8.18 -11.43 13.20
C LEU A 133 -7.99 -9.94 13.50
N ALA A 134 -7.98 -9.55 14.79
CA ALA A 134 -7.70 -8.17 15.20
C ALA A 134 -6.29 -7.71 14.80
N THR A 135 -5.31 -8.61 14.78
CA THR A 135 -3.94 -8.32 14.32
C THR A 135 -3.87 -8.17 12.80
N ALA A 136 -4.58 -9.03 12.06
CA ALA A 136 -4.68 -8.96 10.60
C ALA A 136 -5.37 -7.67 10.14
N ASN A 137 -6.47 -7.26 10.78
CA ASN A 137 -7.16 -6.01 10.48
C ASN A 137 -6.24 -4.79 10.66
N LYS A 138 -5.48 -4.72 11.78
CA LYS A 138 -4.50 -3.64 11.99
C LYS A 138 -3.36 -3.63 10.96
N ALA A 139 -2.98 -4.79 10.42
CA ALA A 139 -2.02 -4.87 9.34
C ALA A 139 -2.62 -4.41 8.00
N HIS A 140 -3.91 -4.69 7.78
CA HIS A 140 -4.64 -4.23 6.60
C HIS A 140 -4.86 -2.71 6.62
N GLU A 141 -5.32 -2.14 7.74
CA GLU A 141 -5.45 -0.68 7.94
C GLU A 141 -4.15 0.06 7.60
N ARG A 142 -3.02 -0.38 8.17
CA ARG A 142 -1.68 0.17 7.85
C ARG A 142 -1.28 0.00 6.39
N SER A 143 -1.74 -1.07 5.73
CA SER A 143 -1.48 -1.28 4.31
C SER A 143 -2.32 -0.34 3.44
N GLU A 144 -3.55 0.01 3.84
CA GLU A 144 -4.34 1.03 3.15
C GLU A 144 -3.75 2.43 3.34
N GLU A 145 -3.38 2.80 4.57
CA GLU A 145 -2.64 4.05 4.86
C GLU A 145 -1.40 4.20 3.97
N LEU A 146 -0.58 3.14 3.88
CA LEU A 146 0.62 3.13 3.05
C LEU A 146 0.31 3.20 1.54
N ILE A 147 -0.77 2.56 1.08
CA ILE A 147 -1.23 2.63 -0.31
C ILE A 147 -1.64 4.07 -0.66
N ASP A 148 -2.35 4.76 0.24
CA ASP A 148 -2.78 6.15 0.02
C ASP A 148 -1.61 7.14 0.05
N GLU A 149 -0.63 6.95 0.95
CA GLU A 149 0.65 7.68 0.90
C GLU A 149 1.36 7.48 -0.46
N TYR A 150 1.35 6.26 -1.01
CA TYR A 150 1.98 6.01 -2.31
C TYR A 150 1.19 6.62 -3.47
N LYS A 151 -0.15 6.66 -3.41
CA LYS A 151 -0.97 7.39 -4.40
C LYS A 151 -0.63 8.88 -4.40
N GLU A 152 -0.57 9.51 -3.22
CA GLU A 152 -0.24 10.93 -3.09
C GLU A 152 1.18 11.22 -3.61
N LYS A 153 2.16 10.38 -3.27
CA LYS A 153 3.54 10.49 -3.79
C LYS A 153 3.60 10.32 -5.31
N LEU A 154 2.81 9.40 -5.88
CA LEU A 154 2.72 9.20 -7.34
C LEU A 154 2.07 10.40 -8.04
N GLU A 155 1.01 10.98 -7.47
CA GLU A 155 0.36 12.18 -8.01
C GLU A 155 1.29 13.40 -7.98
N ASN A 156 2.00 13.61 -6.85
CA ASN A 156 3.03 14.64 -6.73
C ASN A 156 4.18 14.44 -7.75
N LEU A 157 4.65 13.20 -7.95
CA LEU A 157 5.67 12.89 -8.96
C LEU A 157 5.15 13.10 -10.39
N ALA A 158 3.90 12.75 -10.68
CA ALA A 158 3.29 12.98 -11.99
C ALA A 158 3.15 14.48 -12.30
N SER A 159 2.75 15.28 -11.31
CA SER A 159 2.69 16.75 -11.40
C SER A 159 4.08 17.35 -11.66
N LEU A 160 5.10 16.92 -10.91
CA LEU A 160 6.49 17.35 -11.10
C LEU A 160 7.05 16.95 -12.47
N LEU A 161 6.72 15.74 -12.95
CA LEU A 161 7.14 15.26 -14.27
C LEU A 161 6.47 16.05 -15.40
N ALA A 162 5.20 16.41 -15.25
CA ALA A 162 4.50 17.29 -16.19
C ALA A 162 5.13 18.70 -16.23
N GLN A 163 5.53 19.26 -15.08
CA GLN A 163 6.27 20.53 -15.03
C GLN A 163 7.63 20.43 -15.73
N HIS A 164 8.39 19.37 -15.48
CA HIS A 164 9.67 19.14 -16.16
C HIS A 164 9.51 18.95 -17.67
N GLN A 165 8.45 18.27 -18.13
CA GLN A 165 8.16 18.13 -19.56
C GLN A 165 7.83 19.50 -20.18
N GLY A 166 6.97 20.31 -19.56
CA GLY A 166 6.67 21.66 -20.02
C GLY A 166 7.93 22.55 -20.10
N ALA A 167 8.79 22.50 -19.09
CA ALA A 167 10.07 23.22 -19.09
C ALA A 167 11.06 22.71 -20.16
N ALA A 168 11.01 21.43 -20.53
CA ALA A 168 11.81 20.87 -21.62
C ALA A 168 11.29 21.34 -22.99
N GLU A 169 9.96 21.37 -23.18
CA GLU A 169 9.32 21.90 -24.39
C GLU A 169 9.59 23.41 -24.57
N GLU A 170 9.53 24.20 -23.48
CA GLU A 170 9.89 25.62 -23.48
C GLU A 170 11.38 25.84 -23.80
N ASN A 171 12.29 25.08 -23.17
CA ASN A 171 13.72 25.13 -23.51
C ASN A 171 13.98 24.79 -24.98
N GLN A 172 13.26 23.81 -25.54
CA GLN A 172 13.41 23.45 -26.95
C GLN A 172 12.89 24.56 -27.88
N LYS A 173 11.81 25.25 -27.51
CA LYS A 173 11.36 26.48 -28.19
C LYS A 173 12.41 27.57 -28.13
N LEU A 174 12.85 27.96 -26.94
CA LEU A 174 13.86 29.01 -26.74
C LEU A 174 15.15 28.70 -27.51
N LYS A 175 15.56 27.44 -27.57
CA LYS A 175 16.73 27.01 -28.36
C LYS A 175 16.53 27.17 -29.87
N ASN A 176 15.33 26.90 -30.39
CA ASN A 176 14.97 27.15 -31.79
C ASN A 176 14.91 28.65 -32.09
N ASP A 177 14.32 29.45 -31.19
CA ASP A 177 14.22 30.90 -31.33
C ASP A 177 15.61 31.55 -31.31
N ILE A 178 16.48 31.17 -30.36
CA ILE A 178 17.89 31.57 -30.31
C ILE A 178 18.62 31.16 -31.59
N SER A 179 18.42 29.94 -32.10
CA SER A 179 19.03 29.50 -33.36
C SER A 179 18.60 30.36 -34.55
N THR A 180 17.35 30.80 -34.56
CA THR A 180 16.80 31.66 -35.63
C THR A 180 17.39 33.06 -35.54
N ILE A 181 17.37 33.68 -34.35
CA ILE A 181 17.97 35.00 -34.08
C ILE A 181 19.48 35.00 -34.38
N VAL A 182 20.20 33.90 -34.10
CA VAL A 182 21.63 33.76 -34.45
C VAL A 182 21.82 33.71 -35.97
N GLN A 183 20.95 33.03 -36.72
CA GLN A 183 21.02 33.03 -38.19
C GLN A 183 20.69 34.42 -38.77
N GLU A 184 19.66 35.09 -38.28
CA GLU A 184 19.31 36.47 -38.66
C GLU A 184 20.47 37.44 -38.36
N LYS A 185 21.09 37.33 -37.17
CA LYS A 185 22.27 38.11 -36.81
C LYS A 185 23.42 37.90 -37.80
N ILE A 186 23.73 36.65 -38.16
CA ILE A 186 24.80 36.32 -39.12
C ILE A 186 24.49 36.91 -40.50
N GLN A 187 23.22 36.86 -40.94
CA GLN A 187 22.80 37.49 -42.21
C GLN A 187 22.95 39.01 -42.16
N LEU A 188 22.49 39.67 -41.10
CA LEU A 188 22.63 41.13 -40.92
C LEU A 188 24.10 41.57 -40.80
N GLU A 189 24.95 40.80 -40.12
CA GLU A 189 26.39 41.07 -40.05
C GLU A 189 27.06 40.91 -41.43
N HIS A 190 26.60 39.95 -42.26
CA HIS A 190 27.06 39.81 -43.64
C HIS A 190 26.60 40.98 -44.53
N GLU A 191 25.34 41.39 -44.45
CA GLU A 191 24.82 42.55 -45.18
C GLU A 191 25.51 43.86 -44.77
N LEU A 192 25.78 44.05 -43.48
CA LEU A 192 26.55 45.19 -42.97
C LEU A 192 27.98 45.19 -43.53
N SER A 193 28.63 44.02 -43.57
CA SER A 193 29.95 43.86 -44.17
C SER A 193 29.94 44.23 -45.66
N GLN A 194 29.00 43.69 -46.44
CA GLN A 194 28.83 44.02 -47.86
C GLN A 194 28.61 45.53 -48.09
N ARG A 195 27.69 46.15 -47.33
CA ARG A 195 27.43 47.60 -47.41
C ARG A 195 28.63 48.45 -47.00
N THR A 196 29.44 47.96 -46.06
CA THR A 196 30.67 48.65 -45.63
C THR A 196 31.72 48.64 -46.74
N VAL A 197 31.91 47.50 -47.43
CA VAL A 197 32.79 47.41 -48.61
C VAL A 197 32.29 48.34 -49.72
N GLN A 198 30.99 48.30 -50.05
CA GLN A 198 30.40 49.18 -51.07
C GLN A 198 30.56 50.66 -50.74
N LEU A 199 30.42 51.06 -49.46
CA LEU A 199 30.66 52.44 -49.02
C LEU A 199 32.12 52.85 -49.19
N GLU A 200 33.07 51.95 -48.95
CA GLU A 200 34.49 52.26 -49.09
C GLU A 200 34.93 52.32 -50.56
N GLU A 201 34.45 51.40 -51.41
CA GLU A 201 34.60 51.47 -52.87
C GLU A 201 34.02 52.78 -53.43
N LEU A 202 32.82 53.16 -52.99
CA LEU A 202 32.16 54.39 -53.44
C LEU A 202 32.91 55.64 -52.97
N LYS A 203 33.39 55.67 -51.71
CA LYS A 203 34.28 56.75 -51.23
C LYS A 203 35.54 56.86 -52.08
N GLN A 204 36.18 55.73 -52.41
CA GLN A 204 37.40 55.72 -53.20
C GLN A 204 37.15 56.23 -54.62
N GLN A 205 36.09 55.77 -55.29
CA GLN A 205 35.67 56.32 -56.59
C GLN A 205 35.36 57.82 -56.52
N HIS A 206 34.79 58.32 -55.41
CA HIS A 206 34.56 59.74 -55.21
C HIS A 206 35.87 60.50 -54.96
N SER A 207 36.84 59.96 -54.23
CA SER A 207 38.14 60.62 -54.01
C SER A 207 38.97 60.67 -55.31
N GLU A 208 38.94 59.60 -56.11
CA GLU A 208 39.53 59.53 -57.45
C GLU A 208 38.92 60.59 -58.38
N LYS A 209 37.58 60.68 -58.46
CA LYS A 209 36.88 61.73 -59.23
C LYS A 209 37.19 63.14 -58.73
N VAL A 210 37.35 63.34 -57.42
CA VAL A 210 37.76 64.63 -56.86
C VAL A 210 39.20 64.96 -57.26
N SER A 211 40.13 63.99 -57.27
CA SER A 211 41.49 64.17 -57.81
C SER A 211 41.45 64.54 -59.30
N GLU A 212 40.70 63.80 -60.11
CA GLU A 212 40.56 64.05 -61.56
C GLU A 212 40.00 65.47 -61.83
N ILE A 213 39.00 65.91 -61.06
CA ILE A 213 38.44 67.27 -61.17
C ILE A 213 39.46 68.32 -60.72
N MET A 214 40.24 68.07 -59.66
CA MET A 214 41.30 68.99 -59.23
C MET A 214 42.43 69.10 -60.26
N GLU A 215 42.90 67.97 -60.81
CA GLU A 215 43.91 67.91 -61.87
C GLU A 215 43.42 68.63 -63.14
N ARG A 216 42.18 68.37 -63.54
CA ARG A 216 41.57 69.05 -64.69
C ARG A 216 41.40 70.56 -64.45
N SER A 217 41.01 70.98 -63.25
CA SER A 217 40.91 72.39 -62.90
C SER A 217 42.28 73.07 -62.87
N ALA A 218 43.30 72.41 -62.35
CA ALA A 218 44.68 72.89 -62.38
C ALA A 218 45.18 73.04 -63.82
N PHE A 219 44.94 72.06 -64.70
CA PHE A 219 45.27 72.12 -66.11
C PHE A 219 44.51 73.23 -66.86
N GLU A 220 43.22 73.46 -66.55
CA GLU A 220 42.45 74.56 -67.11
C GLU A 220 42.98 75.93 -66.61
N GLN A 221 43.35 76.06 -65.34
CA GLN A 221 44.01 77.25 -64.80
C GLN A 221 45.35 77.52 -65.49
N GLU A 222 46.22 76.52 -65.58
CA GLU A 222 47.51 76.60 -66.27
C GLU A 222 47.33 77.03 -67.74
N LYS A 223 46.37 76.43 -68.44
CA LYS A 223 46.01 76.81 -69.82
C LYS A 223 45.54 78.27 -69.93
N THR A 224 44.76 78.79 -68.98
CA THR A 224 44.37 80.21 -68.97
C THR A 224 45.54 81.15 -68.67
N LEU A 225 46.47 80.71 -67.81
CA LEU A 225 47.68 81.47 -67.47
C LEU A 225 48.61 81.56 -68.70
N LEU A 226 48.80 80.45 -69.40
CA LEU A 226 49.57 80.35 -70.65
C LEU A 226 48.92 81.13 -71.80
N ALA A 227 47.58 81.21 -71.83
CA ALA A 227 46.85 82.08 -72.77
C ALA A 227 47.10 83.57 -72.48
N LYS A 228 47.07 83.99 -71.21
CA LYS A 228 47.45 85.36 -70.80
C LYS A 228 48.91 85.67 -71.07
N GLU A 229 49.81 84.71 -70.86
CA GLU A 229 51.24 84.88 -71.15
C GLU A 229 51.47 85.10 -72.65
N ARG A 230 50.77 84.38 -73.53
CA ARG A 230 50.74 84.64 -74.98
C ARG A 230 50.13 85.98 -75.33
N GLU A 231 49.08 86.42 -74.63
CA GLU A 231 48.49 87.75 -74.81
C GLU A 231 49.48 88.86 -74.44
N TYR A 232 50.17 88.73 -73.30
CA TYR A 232 51.23 89.64 -72.89
C TYR A 232 52.43 89.62 -73.86
N GLN A 233 52.85 88.47 -74.37
CA GLN A 233 53.86 88.40 -75.44
C GLN A 233 53.38 89.05 -76.75
N GLY A 234 52.10 88.90 -77.11
CA GLY A 234 51.49 89.58 -78.25
C GLY A 234 51.48 91.10 -78.11
N ILE A 235 51.19 91.60 -76.91
CA ILE A 235 51.28 93.04 -76.57
C ILE A 235 52.74 93.50 -76.60
N LEU A 236 53.67 92.72 -76.03
CA LEU A 236 55.11 93.02 -76.02
C LEU A 236 55.66 93.12 -77.45
N ASN A 237 55.29 92.18 -78.33
CA ASN A 237 55.68 92.18 -79.74
C ASN A 237 55.10 93.39 -80.48
N LYS A 238 53.83 93.77 -80.24
CA LYS A 238 53.27 95.02 -80.80
C LYS A 238 54.03 96.26 -80.33
N VAL A 239 54.39 96.32 -79.05
CA VAL A 239 55.22 97.42 -78.51
C VAL A 239 56.61 97.44 -79.16
N HIS A 240 57.23 96.28 -79.40
CA HIS A 240 58.48 96.19 -80.16
C HIS A 240 58.31 96.62 -81.63
N GLU A 241 57.19 96.28 -82.28
CA GLU A 241 56.84 96.74 -83.63
C GLU A 241 56.70 98.27 -83.69
N ASP A 242 55.95 98.86 -82.76
CA ASP A 242 55.74 100.31 -82.63
C ASP A 242 57.04 101.05 -82.33
N TYR A 243 57.93 100.50 -81.49
CA TYR A 243 59.27 101.04 -81.26
C TYR A 243 60.16 100.90 -82.51
N ASN A 244 60.08 99.81 -83.26
CA ASN A 244 60.81 99.65 -84.52
C ASN A 244 60.32 100.63 -85.61
N ILE A 245 59.02 100.94 -85.66
CA ILE A 245 58.45 101.97 -86.54
C ILE A 245 58.99 103.34 -86.15
N LYS A 246 58.98 103.71 -84.86
CA LYS A 246 59.58 104.97 -84.40
C LYS A 246 61.08 105.06 -84.66
N ILE A 247 61.82 103.95 -84.56
CA ILE A 247 63.26 103.91 -84.91
C ILE A 247 63.46 104.21 -86.41
N LYS A 248 62.58 103.71 -87.29
CA LYS A 248 62.61 104.07 -88.72
C LYS A 248 62.27 105.54 -88.95
N GLU A 249 61.24 106.07 -88.32
CA GLU A 249 60.87 107.49 -88.42
C GLU A 249 62.03 108.42 -87.99
N TYR A 250 62.74 108.08 -86.89
CA TYR A 250 63.93 108.82 -86.46
C TYR A 250 65.12 108.69 -87.43
N GLN A 251 65.26 107.57 -88.15
CA GLN A 251 66.28 107.41 -89.19
C GLN A 251 65.95 108.21 -90.46
N GLU A 252 64.66 108.33 -90.80
CA GLU A 252 64.18 109.03 -91.99
C GLU A 252 64.31 110.56 -91.84
N GLN A 253 64.05 111.10 -90.64
CA GLN A 253 64.31 112.49 -90.27
C GLN A 253 65.81 112.86 -90.29
N LEU A 254 66.69 111.87 -90.06
CA LEU A 254 68.15 112.07 -90.05
C LEU A 254 68.74 112.15 -91.48
N ASN A 255 68.06 111.57 -92.47
CA ASN A 255 68.48 111.61 -93.87
C ASN A 255 68.04 112.90 -94.57
N THR A 256 66.82 113.40 -94.31
CA THR A 256 66.34 114.68 -94.87
C THR A 256 67.21 115.87 -94.45
N ALA A 257 67.72 115.86 -93.21
CA ALA A 257 68.66 116.88 -92.71
C ALA A 257 70.05 116.88 -93.40
N ARG A 258 70.41 115.84 -94.17
CA ARG A 258 71.68 115.78 -94.91
C ARG A 258 71.60 116.40 -96.30
N GLU A 259 70.49 116.24 -97.01
CA GLU A 259 70.39 116.65 -98.42
C GLU A 259 70.38 118.18 -98.58
N GLU A 260 69.71 118.91 -97.70
CA GLU A 260 69.67 120.40 -97.73
C GLU A 260 71.03 121.08 -97.50
N SER A 261 72.01 120.36 -96.94
CA SER A 261 73.34 120.91 -96.64
C SER A 261 74.30 120.96 -97.85
N THR A 262 74.01 120.24 -98.94
CA THR A 262 75.00 119.98 -100.02
C THR A 262 74.83 120.77 -101.32
N GLN A 263 73.78 121.59 -101.48
CA GLN A 263 73.55 122.38 -102.71
C GLN A 263 73.99 123.86 -102.65
N LYS A 264 74.65 124.30 -101.58
CA LYS A 264 75.26 125.64 -101.49
C LYS A 264 76.79 125.56 -101.36
N THR A 265 77.51 125.42 -102.49
CA THR A 265 78.82 126.07 -102.82
C THR A 265 79.59 125.33 -103.95
N ALA A 266 79.36 125.69 -105.23
CA ALA A 266 80.24 125.27 -106.34
C ALA A 266 80.12 126.13 -107.62
N SER A 267 80.21 127.47 -107.54
CA SER A 267 80.87 128.35 -108.54
C SER A 267 80.52 129.84 -108.37
N HIS A 268 81.51 130.64 -108.03
CA HIS A 268 81.55 132.07 -108.40
C HIS A 268 83.00 132.42 -108.81
N GLN A 269 83.26 132.32 -110.11
CA GLN A 269 84.17 133.19 -110.86
C GLN A 269 83.36 133.49 -112.13
N ASP A 270 82.79 134.69 -112.31
CA ASP A 270 83.33 136.00 -111.96
C ASP A 270 82.37 136.85 -111.08
N LEU A 271 82.88 137.97 -110.52
CA LEU A 271 82.20 139.04 -109.75
C LEU A 271 81.72 138.74 -108.29
N GLY A 272 82.64 138.87 -107.31
CA GLY A 272 82.40 139.66 -106.08
C GLY A 272 82.14 138.98 -104.70
N VAL A 273 83.00 139.34 -103.71
CA VAL A 273 82.75 139.45 -102.23
C VAL A 273 82.89 138.21 -101.29
N VAL A 274 84.04 138.13 -100.55
CA VAL A 274 84.29 137.89 -99.07
C VAL A 274 83.57 136.72 -98.31
N PRO A 275 84.16 135.86 -97.40
CA PRO A 275 85.51 135.71 -96.78
C PRO A 275 86.12 134.26 -96.83
N ALA A 276 86.87 133.76 -95.80
CA ALA A 276 87.54 132.42 -95.76
C ALA A 276 87.93 131.85 -94.35
N SER A 277 88.29 130.53 -94.28
CA SER A 277 89.07 129.73 -93.25
C SER A 277 88.44 129.40 -91.87
N GLY A 278 88.75 128.27 -91.17
CA GLY A 278 89.67 127.12 -91.41
C GLY A 278 89.64 126.07 -90.24
N ASP A 279 90.50 125.04 -90.30
CA ASP A 279 90.66 123.82 -89.44
C ASP A 279 89.60 122.69 -89.55
#